data_AF-A0A1Q6RTK2-F1
#
_entry.id   AF-A0A1Q6RTK2-F1
#
_cell.length_a   1.000
_cell.length_b   1.000
_cell.length_c   1.000
_cell.angle_alpha   90.00
_cell.angle_beta   90.00
_cell.angle_gamma   90.00
#
_symmetry.space_group_name_H-M   'P 1'
#
loop_
_entity.id
_entity.type
_entity.pdbx_description
1 polymer ?
#
loop_
_entity_poly.entity_id
_entity_poly.type
_entity_poly.pdbx_seq_one_letter_code
_entity_poly.pdbx_strand_id
1 'polypeptide(L)'
;MGYDGERKGAALLYYVYVLECQDGSLYAGMTNDLRRRMTLHAAGRGAKYTRSHPPRALAGLWRCDDKAAAARLEYAFKTLPRAKKLALLAAPEQTAEVFPALAEYACEPVRNVTLEELLNG
;
A
#
# COMPACT_ATOMS: atom_id res chain seq x y z
N MET A 1 24.64 -32.35 10.18
CA MET A 1 25.08 -31.06 10.74
C MET A 1 24.00 -30.05 10.38
N GLY A 2 23.30 -29.58 11.40
CA GLY A 2 21.93 -29.06 11.31
C GLY A 2 21.84 -27.67 10.71
N TYR A 3 20.87 -27.49 9.83
CA TYR A 3 20.18 -26.22 9.67
C TYR A 3 18.99 -26.24 10.63
N ASP A 4 19.30 -26.02 11.90
CA ASP A 4 18.37 -25.55 12.91
C ASP A 4 17.81 -24.19 12.45
N GLY A 5 16.49 -24.08 12.40
CA GLY A 5 15.84 -22.83 12.02
C GLY A 5 14.37 -22.99 11.75
N GLU A 6 13.61 -23.42 12.76
CA GLU A 6 12.19 -23.11 12.88
C GLU A 6 11.92 -21.64 12.53
N ARG A 7 11.56 -21.35 11.28
CA ARG A 7 10.70 -20.20 10.98
C ARG A 7 9.30 -20.75 10.81
N LYS A 8 8.62 -20.96 11.94
CA LYS A 8 7.16 -20.96 11.98
C LYS A 8 6.71 -19.73 11.19
N GLY A 9 6.07 -19.97 10.05
CA GLY A 9 5.69 -18.93 9.10
C GLY A 9 4.76 -17.94 9.77
N ALA A 10 5.31 -16.84 10.28
CA ALA A 10 4.53 -15.66 10.54
C ALA A 10 3.94 -15.25 9.18
N ALA A 11 2.62 -15.25 9.07
CA ALA A 11 1.94 -14.63 7.93
C ALA A 11 2.54 -13.23 7.79
N LEU A 12 3.35 -13.03 6.75
CA LEU A 12 3.99 -11.74 6.51
C LEU A 12 2.89 -10.83 6.01
N LEU A 13 2.44 -9.91 6.87
CA LEU A 13 1.49 -8.87 6.51
C LEU A 13 2.04 -8.07 5.33
N TYR A 14 1.20 -7.84 4.34
CA TYR A 14 1.48 -6.97 3.21
C TYR A 14 0.66 -5.69 3.32
N TYR A 15 1.22 -4.60 2.84
CA TYR A 15 0.58 -3.30 2.81
C TYR A 15 0.42 -2.85 1.37
N VAL A 16 -0.77 -2.41 0.99
CA VAL A 16 -1.02 -1.69 -0.26
C VAL A 16 -1.11 -0.21 0.07
N TYR A 17 -0.25 0.60 -0.53
CA TYR A 17 -0.22 2.04 -0.31
C TYR A 17 -0.53 2.78 -1.60
N VAL A 18 -1.16 3.94 -1.46
CA VAL A 18 -1.43 4.88 -2.54
C VAL A 18 -0.85 6.24 -2.15
N LEU A 19 0.10 6.72 -2.94
CA LEU A 19 0.70 8.04 -2.80
C LEU A 19 0.05 8.99 -3.79
N GLU A 20 -0.27 10.19 -3.33
CA GLU A 20 -0.56 11.32 -4.20
C GLU A 20 0.75 12.03 -4.52
N CYS A 21 1.08 12.18 -5.80
CA CYS A 21 2.22 12.97 -6.27
C CYS A 21 1.85 14.46 -6.41
N GLN A 22 2.84 15.34 -6.40
CA GLN A 22 2.61 16.79 -6.55
C GLN A 22 1.86 17.18 -7.85
N ASP A 23 1.97 16.39 -8.92
CA ASP A 23 1.24 16.62 -10.18
C ASP A 23 -0.22 16.13 -10.15
N GLY A 24 -0.70 15.59 -9.01
CA GLY A 24 -2.05 15.06 -8.85
C GLY A 24 -2.22 13.63 -9.38
N SER A 25 -1.15 12.99 -9.87
CA SER A 25 -1.13 11.55 -10.15
C SER A 25 -1.18 10.72 -8.88
N LEU A 26 -1.77 9.54 -8.99
CA LEU A 26 -1.84 8.55 -7.91
C LEU A 26 -0.90 7.39 -8.23
N TYR A 27 0.03 7.12 -7.33
CA TYR A 27 0.92 5.97 -7.40
C TYR A 27 0.48 4.91 -6.39
N ALA A 28 0.10 3.73 -6.88
CA ALA A 28 -0.26 2.58 -6.05
C ALA A 28 0.81 1.50 -6.11
N GLY A 29 1.16 0.93 -4.96
CA GLY A 29 2.07 -0.21 -4.87
C GLY A 29 1.87 -1.00 -3.59
N MET A 30 2.40 -2.22 -3.56
CA MET A 30 2.42 -3.06 -2.36
C MET A 30 3.83 -3.27 -1.78
N THR A 31 3.91 -3.50 -0.47
CA THR A 31 5.15 -3.85 0.22
C THR A 31 4.87 -4.57 1.54
N ASN A 32 5.75 -5.46 1.97
CA ASN A 32 5.72 -6.07 3.31
C ASN A 32 6.48 -5.24 4.36
N ASP A 33 7.12 -4.13 3.96
CA ASP A 33 7.88 -3.26 4.85
C ASP A 33 7.65 -1.80 4.46
N LEU A 34 6.53 -1.25 4.94
CA LEU A 34 6.03 0.06 4.55
C LEU A 34 7.02 1.17 4.92
N ARG A 35 7.57 1.14 6.14
CA ARG A 35 8.52 2.16 6.63
C ARG A 35 9.77 2.17 5.77
N ARG A 36 10.43 1.02 5.61
CA ARG A 36 11.63 0.92 4.79
C ARG A 36 11.38 1.39 3.36
N ARG A 37 10.23 1.04 2.79
CA ARG A 37 9.84 1.48 1.44
C ARG A 37 9.65 3.00 1.38
N MET A 38 8.95 3.60 2.33
CA MET A 38 8.73 5.05 2.38
C MET A 38 10.03 5.82 2.59
N THR A 39 10.90 5.38 3.52
CA THR A 39 12.23 5.98 3.73
C THR A 39 13.08 5.92 2.45
N LEU A 40 13.03 4.81 1.69
CA LEU A 40 13.73 4.72 0.41
C LEU A 40 13.18 5.73 -0.61
N HIS A 41 11.86 5.88 -0.71
CA HIS A 41 11.24 6.87 -1.59
C HIS A 41 11.61 8.31 -1.19
N ALA A 42 11.58 8.65 0.10
CA ALA A 42 11.94 9.98 0.62
C ALA A 42 13.44 10.30 0.48
N ALA A 43 14.32 9.31 0.68
CA ALA A 43 15.76 9.45 0.50
C ALA A 43 16.19 9.55 -0.98
N GLY A 44 15.25 9.55 -1.94
CA GLY A 44 15.55 9.55 -3.37
C GLY A 44 16.22 8.28 -3.87
N ARG A 45 16.20 7.21 -3.07
CA ARG A 45 16.75 5.86 -3.36
C ARG A 45 15.66 4.84 -3.72
N GLY A 46 14.41 5.29 -3.80
CA GLY A 46 13.26 4.51 -4.28
C GLY A 46 13.25 4.38 -5.79
N ALA A 47 12.09 4.04 -6.36
CA ALA A 47 11.94 3.96 -7.82
C ALA A 47 12.37 5.27 -8.50
N LYS A 48 13.02 5.19 -9.67
CA LYS A 48 13.48 6.33 -10.49
C LYS A 48 12.41 7.43 -10.66
N TYR A 49 11.13 7.05 -10.57
CA TYR A 49 9.94 7.91 -10.67
C TYR A 49 9.74 8.85 -9.47
N THR A 50 9.97 8.41 -8.21
CA THR A 50 9.76 9.28 -7.03
C THR A 50 10.90 10.27 -6.78
N ARG A 51 12.01 10.15 -7.52
CA ARG A 51 13.09 11.14 -7.54
C ARG A 51 12.73 12.39 -8.36
N SER A 52 11.81 12.25 -9.32
CA SER A 52 11.32 13.34 -10.17
C SER A 52 9.91 13.82 -9.80
N HIS A 53 9.14 12.99 -9.08
CA HIS A 53 7.78 13.31 -8.61
C HIS A 53 7.70 13.02 -7.10
N PRO A 54 7.98 14.00 -6.23
CA PRO A 54 7.92 13.79 -4.80
C PRO A 54 6.49 13.40 -4.40
N PRO A 55 6.30 12.34 -3.60
CA PRO A 55 5.00 12.06 -3.01
C PRO A 55 4.62 13.21 -2.09
N ARG A 56 3.45 13.79 -2.32
CA ARG A 56 2.85 14.87 -1.53
C ARG A 56 2.24 14.32 -0.24
N ALA A 57 1.51 13.21 -0.34
CA ALA A 57 0.82 12.61 0.79
C ALA A 57 0.58 11.10 0.58
N LEU A 58 0.37 10.39 1.68
CA LEU A 58 -0.20 9.05 1.66
C LEU A 58 -1.73 9.19 1.56
N ALA A 59 -2.28 8.92 0.37
CA ALA A 59 -3.70 9.06 0.09
C ALA A 59 -4.53 7.85 0.58
N GLY A 60 -3.91 6.68 0.67
CA GLY A 60 -4.58 5.47 1.16
C GLY A 60 -3.59 4.38 1.56
N LEU A 61 -4.01 3.56 2.52
CA LEU A 61 -3.24 2.44 3.02
C LEU A 61 -4.18 1.30 3.39
N TRP A 62 -3.82 0.08 3.00
CA TRP A 62 -4.51 -1.14 3.36
C TRP A 62 -3.51 -2.17 3.87
N ARG A 63 -3.88 -2.88 4.93
CA ARG A 63 -3.14 -4.02 5.49
C ARG A 63 -3.82 -5.30 5.06
N CYS A 64 -3.08 -6.18 4.39
CA CYS A 64 -3.54 -7.47 3.94
C CYS A 64 -2.76 -8.59 4.62
N ASP A 65 -3.42 -9.71 4.90
CA ASP A 65 -2.80 -10.85 5.58
C ASP A 65 -1.77 -11.62 4.73
N ASP A 66 -1.86 -11.49 3.41
CA ASP A 66 -0.97 -12.17 2.49
C ASP A 66 -0.67 -11.36 1.21
N LYS A 67 0.37 -11.81 0.50
CA LYS A 67 0.84 -11.18 -0.73
C LYS A 67 -0.21 -11.23 -1.84
N ALA A 68 -0.99 -12.31 -1.94
CA ALA A 68 -1.95 -12.49 -3.01
C ALA A 68 -3.12 -11.52 -2.86
N ALA A 69 -3.63 -11.37 -1.63
CA ALA A 69 -4.61 -10.36 -1.25
C ALA A 69 -4.13 -8.94 -1.63
N ALA A 70 -2.91 -8.57 -1.23
CA ALA A 70 -2.32 -7.28 -1.58
C ALA A 70 -2.16 -7.06 -3.09
N ALA A 71 -1.69 -8.08 -3.82
CA ALA A 71 -1.51 -8.01 -5.28
C ALA A 71 -2.84 -7.85 -6.02
N ARG A 72 -3.88 -8.56 -5.58
CA ARG A 72 -5.23 -8.45 -6.14
C ARG A 72 -5.82 -7.07 -5.89
N LEU A 73 -5.69 -6.54 -4.66
CA LEU A 73 -6.15 -5.18 -4.33
C LEU A 73 -5.41 -4.12 -5.14
N GLU A 74 -4.08 -4.23 -5.27
CA GLU A 74 -3.27 -3.30 -6.08
C GLU A 74 -3.73 -3.33 -7.54
N TYR A 75 -3.93 -4.51 -8.12
CA TYR A 75 -4.40 -4.67 -9.50
C TYR A 75 -5.80 -4.09 -9.67
N ALA A 76 -6.73 -4.46 -8.79
CA ALA A 76 -8.11 -3.98 -8.81
C ALA A 76 -8.15 -2.44 -8.72
N PHE A 77 -7.38 -1.85 -7.79
CA PHE A 77 -7.23 -0.40 -7.67
C PHE A 77 -6.68 0.22 -8.96
N LYS A 78 -5.64 -0.36 -9.57
CA LYS A 78 -5.06 0.14 -10.83
C LYS A 78 -6.06 0.15 -11.98
N THR A 79 -6.93 -0.86 -12.07
CA THR A 79 -7.97 -0.95 -13.11
C THR A 79 -9.11 0.04 -12.93
N LEU A 80 -9.28 0.65 -11.75
CA LEU A 80 -10.34 1.63 -11.53
C LEU A 80 -10.11 2.92 -12.35
N PRO A 81 -11.19 3.53 -12.86
CA PRO A 81 -11.12 4.89 -13.39
C PRO A 81 -10.80 5.89 -12.27
N ARG A 82 -10.19 7.03 -12.61
CA ARG A 82 -9.73 8.05 -11.65
C ARG A 82 -10.82 8.44 -10.65
N ALA A 83 -12.05 8.65 -11.08
CA ALA A 83 -13.16 9.01 -10.20
C ALA A 83 -13.43 7.96 -9.11
N LYS A 84 -13.42 6.67 -9.47
CA LYS A 84 -13.60 5.57 -8.51
C LYS A 84 -12.40 5.41 -7.57
N LYS A 85 -11.18 5.68 -8.07
CA LYS A 85 -9.97 5.71 -7.21
C LYS A 85 -10.12 6.77 -6.12
N LEU A 86 -10.50 7.99 -6.49
CA LEU A 86 -10.70 9.09 -5.54
C LEU A 86 -11.84 8.79 -4.55
N ALA A 87 -12.96 8.25 -5.03
CA ALA A 87 -14.06 7.85 -4.16
C ALA A 87 -13.63 6.78 -3.14
N LEU A 88 -12.86 5.76 -3.58
CA LEU A 88 -12.35 4.73 -2.69
C LEU A 88 -11.31 5.27 -1.71
N LEU A 89 -10.47 6.23 -2.11
CA LEU A 89 -9.53 6.89 -1.20
C LEU A 89 -10.24 7.74 -0.15
N ALA A 90 -11.39 8.33 -0.49
CA ALA A 90 -12.22 9.08 0.45
C ALA A 90 -12.95 8.15 1.46
N ALA A 91 -13.31 6.93 1.04
CA ALA A 91 -13.99 5.94 1.85
C ALA A 91 -13.35 4.54 1.70
N PRO A 92 -12.15 4.32 2.27
CA PRO A 92 -11.39 3.08 2.09
C PRO A 92 -12.05 1.87 2.79
N GLU A 93 -12.99 2.08 3.71
CA GLU A 93 -13.86 1.03 4.25
C GLU A 93 -14.77 0.38 3.20
N GLN A 94 -15.07 1.07 2.10
CA GLN A 94 -15.90 0.53 1.03
C GLN A 94 -15.12 -0.43 0.09
N THR A 95 -13.86 -0.76 0.40
CA THR A 95 -13.05 -1.67 -0.44
C THR A 95 -13.74 -3.01 -0.68
N ALA A 96 -14.37 -3.60 0.34
CA ALA A 96 -15.10 -4.86 0.20
C ALA A 96 -16.36 -4.73 -0.68
N GLU A 97 -17.02 -3.56 -0.66
CA GLU A 97 -18.19 -3.28 -1.49
C GLU A 97 -17.82 -3.00 -2.95
N VAL A 98 -16.75 -2.23 -3.16
CA VAL A 98 -16.22 -1.91 -4.49
C VAL A 98 -15.60 -3.14 -5.15
N PHE A 99 -14.98 -4.01 -4.35
CA PHE A 99 -14.36 -5.25 -4.79
C PHE A 99 -14.89 -6.44 -3.97
N PRO A 100 -16.10 -6.95 -4.28
CA PRO A 100 -16.69 -8.07 -3.56
C PRO A 100 -15.84 -9.35 -3.67
N ALA A 101 -15.12 -9.52 -4.78
CA ALA A 101 -14.15 -10.60 -4.95
C ALA A 101 -12.93 -10.50 -3.99
N LEU A 102 -12.77 -9.37 -3.31
CA LEU A 102 -11.76 -9.17 -2.27
C LEU A 102 -12.33 -9.24 -0.85
N ALA A 103 -13.65 -9.37 -0.67
CA ALA A 103 -14.26 -9.46 0.64
C ALA A 103 -13.82 -10.72 1.42
N GLU A 104 -13.46 -11.80 0.71
CA GLU A 104 -12.90 -13.01 1.31
C GLU A 104 -11.43 -12.87 1.72
N TYR A 105 -10.73 -11.87 1.18
CA TYR A 105 -9.33 -11.59 1.50
C TYR A 105 -9.30 -10.48 2.56
N ALA A 106 -8.72 -10.78 3.72
CA ALA A 106 -8.59 -9.84 4.82
C ALA A 106 -7.63 -8.71 4.45
N CYS A 107 -8.15 -7.67 3.79
CA CYS A 107 -7.49 -6.41 3.49
C CYS A 107 -8.23 -5.28 4.20
N GLU A 108 -7.70 -4.84 5.32
CA GLU A 108 -8.29 -3.81 6.16
C GLU A 108 -7.70 -2.45 5.82
N PRO A 109 -8.52 -1.40 5.62
CA PRO A 109 -8.02 -0.05 5.45
C PRO A 109 -7.38 0.45 6.74
N VAL A 110 -6.22 1.08 6.62
CA VAL A 110 -5.49 1.69 7.74
C VAL A 110 -5.66 3.21 7.64
N ARG A 111 -6.31 3.79 8.66
CA ARG A 111 -6.48 5.25 8.80
C ARG A 111 -5.45 5.83 9.78
N ASN A 112 -5.35 7.15 9.82
CA ASN A 112 -4.48 7.91 10.72
C ASN A 112 -2.99 7.56 10.59
N VAL A 113 -2.55 7.21 9.39
CA VAL A 113 -1.14 7.06 9.08
C VAL A 113 -0.81 8.08 8.00
N THR A 114 0.07 9.01 8.33
CA THR A 114 0.58 9.98 7.36
C THR A 114 1.93 9.54 6.80
N LEU A 115 2.28 10.08 5.63
CA LEU A 115 3.62 9.88 5.07
C LEU A 115 4.70 10.40 6.02
N GLU A 116 4.45 11.53 6.70
CA GLU A 116 5.39 12.14 7.66
C GLU A 116 5.64 11.24 8.87
N GLU A 117 4.60 10.64 9.45
CA GLU A 117 4.74 9.69 10.56
C GLU A 117 5.56 8.46 10.18
N LEU A 118 5.38 7.95 8.95
CA LEU A 118 6.16 6.82 8.45
C LEU A 118 7.64 7.15 8.23
N LEU A 119 7.96 8.43 8.02
CA LEU A 119 9.32 8.91 7.76
C LEU A 119 10.05 9.36 9.02
N ASN A 120 9.33 9.90 10.01
CA ASN A 120 9.90 10.50 11.22
C ASN A 120 9.91 9.59 12.45
N GLY A 121 9.22 8.45 12.40
CA GLY A 121 9.16 7.49 13.51
C GLY A 121 10.25 6.43 13.53
#